data_AF-A0AAN5D2U5-F1
#
_entry.id   AF-A0AAN5D2U5-F1
#
_cell.length_a   1.000
_cell.length_b   1.000
_cell.length_c   1.000
_cell.angle_alpha   90.00
_cell.angle_beta   90.00
_cell.angle_gamma   90.00
#
_symmetry.space_group_name_H-M   'P 1'
#
loop_
_entity.id
_entity.type
_entity.pdbx_description
1 polymer ?
#
loop_
_entity_poly.entity_id
_entity_poly.type
_entity_poly.pdbx_seq_one_letter_code
_entity_poly.pdbx_strand_id
1 'polypeptide(L)' 'TLFISPTEKLRIADEYNLAGLLDHCLSALKTPKDFKKVKDSPIYRGLSSELKGILFERIIGISFP' A
#
# COMPACT_ATOMS: atom_id res chain seq x y z
N THR A 1 13.03 0.24 -20.86
CA THR A 1 12.60 0.85 -19.59
C THR A 1 12.09 -0.25 -18.68
N LEU A 2 12.65 -0.42 -17.49
CA LEU A 2 12.10 -1.37 -16.51
C LEU A 2 10.71 -0.87 -16.08
N PHE A 3 9.68 -1.69 -16.31
CA PHE A 3 8.34 -1.40 -15.83
C PHE A 3 8.23 -1.83 -14.36
N ILE A 4 8.11 -0.87 -13.45
CA ILE A 4 7.88 -1.13 -12.02
C ILE A 4 6.37 -1.18 -11.80
N SER A 5 5.88 -2.30 -11.26
CA SER A 5 4.45 -2.47 -10.99
C SER A 5 3.96 -1.49 -9.90
N PRO A 6 2.66 -1.15 -9.86
CA PRO A 6 2.12 -0.24 -8.83
C PRO A 6 2.35 -0.73 -7.39
N THR A 7 2.28 -2.04 -7.15
CA THR A 7 2.56 -2.64 -5.84
C THR A 7 4.04 -2.57 -5.49
N GLU A 8 4.93 -2.74 -6.46
CA GLU A 8 6.36 -2.59 -6.23
C GLU A 8 6.73 -1.13 -5.95
N LYS A 9 6.08 -0.16 -6.63
CA LYS A 9 6.22 1.27 -6.29
C LYS A 9 5.78 1.56 -4.86
N LEU A 10 4.68 0.96 -4.41
CA LEU A 10 4.21 1.08 -3.02
C LEU A 10 5.27 0.54 -2.04
N ARG A 11 5.83 -0.64 -2.30
CA ARG A 11 6.87 -1.25 -1.46
C ARG A 11 8.13 -0.37 -1.37
N ILE A 12 8.59 0.16 -2.51
CA ILE A 12 9.75 1.06 -2.55
C ILE A 12 9.45 2.38 -1.82
N ALA A 13 8.24 2.92 -1.99
CA ALA A 13 7.87 4.16 -1.31
C ALA A 13 7.87 4.01 0.21
N ASP A 14 7.37 2.88 0.70
CA ASP A 14 7.38 2.51 2.12
C ASP A 14 8.82 2.26 2.64
N GLU A 15 9.61 1.44 1.94
CA GLU A 15 10.99 1.09 2.34
C GLU A 15 11.92 2.31 2.46
N TYR A 16 11.77 3.28 1.57
CA TYR A 16 12.63 4.47 1.52
C TYR A 16 11.96 5.73 2.09
N ASN A 17 10.83 5.61 2.79
CA ASN A 17 10.09 6.73 3.39
C ASN A 17 9.76 7.87 2.39
N LEU A 18 9.41 7.52 1.16
CA LEU A 18 9.09 8.46 0.09
C LEU A 18 7.62 8.91 0.21
N ALA A 19 7.32 9.76 1.20
CA ALA A 19 5.96 10.14 1.57
C ALA A 19 5.06 10.53 0.37
N GLY A 20 5.53 11.40 -0.53
CA GLY A 20 4.74 11.80 -1.69
C GLY A 20 4.43 10.67 -2.68
N LEU A 21 5.35 9.70 -2.84
CA LEU A 21 5.10 8.52 -3.67
C LEU A 21 4.18 7.53 -2.96
N LEU A 22 4.31 7.40 -1.64
CA LEU A 22 3.47 6.56 -0.81
C LEU A 22 2.01 7.05 -0.85
N ASP A 23 1.80 8.35 -0.68
CA ASP A 23 0.49 9.00 -0.79
C ASP A 23 -0.12 8.79 -2.18
N HIS A 24 0.67 8.99 -3.23
CA HIS A 24 0.23 8.74 -4.61
C HIS A 24 -0.19 7.27 -4.80
N CYS A 25 0.61 6.30 -4.33
CA CYS A 25 0.31 4.88 -4.41
C CYS A 25 -0.96 4.51 -3.61
N LEU A 26 -1.14 5.07 -2.41
CA LEU A 26 -2.33 4.83 -1.58
C LEU A 26 -3.59 5.46 -2.20
N SER A 27 -3.49 6.65 -2.79
CA SER A 27 -4.62 7.32 -3.46
C SER A 27 -5.15 6.55 -4.68
N ALA A 28 -4.31 5.70 -5.30
CA ALA A 28 -4.70 4.82 -6.39
C ALA A 28 -5.55 3.61 -5.91
N LEU A 29 -5.53 3.28 -4.62
CA LEU A 29 -6.33 2.22 -4.01
C LEU A 29 -7.66 2.81 -3.53
N LYS A 30 -8.77 2.45 -4.19
CA LYS A 30 -10.08 3.09 -3.94
C LYS A 30 -11.05 2.21 -3.17
N THR A 31 -10.95 0.91 -3.35
CA THR A 31 -11.91 -0.04 -2.79
C THR A 31 -11.23 -0.98 -1.80
N PRO A 32 -11.94 -1.52 -0.79
CA PRO A 32 -11.42 -2.58 0.09
C PRO A 32 -10.80 -3.75 -0.68
N LYS A 33 -11.32 -4.05 -1.88
CA LYS A 33 -10.79 -5.09 -2.77
C LYS A 33 -9.40 -4.75 -3.29
N ASP A 34 -9.08 -3.49 -3.54
CA ASP A 34 -7.76 -3.07 -3.99
C ASP A 34 -6.72 -3.20 -2.87
N PHE A 35 -7.08 -2.79 -1.66
CA PHE A 35 -6.25 -3.01 -0.47
C PHE A 35 -6.04 -4.51 -0.18
N LYS A 36 -7.08 -5.33 -0.36
CA LYS A 36 -6.97 -6.79 -0.24
C LYS A 36 -6.00 -7.38 -1.28
N LYS A 37 -5.98 -6.89 -2.52
CA LYS A 37 -4.99 -7.33 -3.53
C LYS A 37 -3.56 -7.03 -3.09
N VAL A 38 -3.32 -5.88 -2.45
CA VAL A 38 -1.99 -5.55 -1.90
C VAL A 38 -1.63 -6.55 -0.81
N LYS A 39 -2.56 -6.82 0.13
CA LYS A 39 -2.39 -7.79 1.21
C LYS A 39 -2.07 -9.21 0.71
N ASP A 40 -2.76 -9.66 -0.33
CA ASP A 40 -2.60 -11.01 -0.88
C ASP A 40 -1.36 -11.13 -1.79
N SER A 41 -0.67 -10.02 -2.09
CA SER A 41 0.50 -10.02 -2.98
C SER A 41 1.81 -10.34 -2.25
N PRO A 42 2.84 -10.89 -2.94
CA PRO A 42 4.11 -11.25 -2.31
C PRO A 42 4.85 -10.10 -1.63
N ILE A 43 4.67 -8.86 -2.13
CA ILE A 43 5.33 -7.66 -1.61
C ILE A 43 4.86 -7.31 -0.19
N TYR A 44 3.68 -7.77 0.23
CA TYR A 44 3.10 -7.45 1.53
C TYR A 44 4.02 -7.83 2.69
N ARG A 45 4.79 -8.91 2.53
CA ARG A 45 5.77 -9.34 3.56
C ARG A 45 6.81 -8.26 3.84
N GLY A 46 7.26 -7.55 2.80
CA GLY A 46 8.27 -6.50 2.87
C GLY A 46 7.75 -5.12 3.28
N LEU A 47 6.44 -4.97 3.51
CA LEU A 47 5.89 -3.70 3.99
C LEU A 47 6.11 -3.52 5.50
N SER A 48 6.25 -2.28 5.91
CA SER A 48 6.31 -1.85 7.30
C SER A 48 5.06 -2.24 8.08
N SER A 49 5.19 -2.39 9.40
CA SER A 49 4.04 -2.66 10.28
C SER A 49 3.01 -1.53 10.25
N GLU A 50 3.48 -0.29 10.08
CA GLU A 50 2.64 0.90 9.96
C GLU A 50 1.76 0.85 8.71
N LEU A 51 2.35 0.62 7.54
CA LEU A 51 1.59 0.51 6.30
C LEU A 51 0.63 -0.68 6.32
N LYS A 52 1.02 -1.80 6.95
CA LYS A 52 0.12 -2.95 7.18
C LYS A 52 -1.10 -2.56 8.03
N GLY A 53 -0.92 -1.69 9.02
CA GLY A 53 -2.02 -1.12 9.82
C GLY A 53 -2.98 -0.32 8.96
N ILE A 54 -2.47 0.61 8.15
CA ILE A 54 -3.27 1.42 7.22
C ILE A 54 -4.06 0.54 6.26
N LEU A 55 -3.40 -0.47 5.66
CA LEU A 55 -4.06 -1.42 4.75
C LEU A 55 -5.19 -2.19 5.46
N PHE A 56 -4.97 -2.61 6.72
CA PHE A 56 -5.98 -3.32 7.50
C PHE A 56 -7.21 -2.44 7.76
N GLU A 57 -7.01 -1.21 8.24
CA GLU A 57 -8.08 -0.22 8.47
C GLU A 57 -8.92 0.04 7.23
N ARG A 58 -8.26 0.22 6.08
CA ARG A 58 -8.92 0.44 4.79
C ARG A 58 -9.68 -0.78 4.28
N ILE A 59 -9.25 -2.01 4.61
CA ILE A 59 -9.96 -3.24 4.26
C ILE A 59 -11.22 -3.41 5.11
N ILE A 60 -11.14 -3.14 6.42
CA ILE A 60 -12.27 -3.29 7.35
C ILE A 60 -13.26 -2.12 7.27
N GLY A 61 -12.92 -1.05 6.54
CA GLY A 61 -13.77 0.12 6.35
C GLY A 61 -13.84 1.03 7.58
N ILE A 62 -12.90 0.90 8.52
CA ILE A 62 -12.79 1.78 9.68
C ILE A 62 -11.84 2.91 9.27
N SER A 63 -12.38 4.10 9.06
CA SER A 63 -11.59 5.33 9.04
C SER A 63 -11.64 5.89 10.45
N PHE A 64 -10.53 5.88 11.20
CA PHE A 64 -10.47 6.69 12.40
C PHE A 64 -10.39 8.17 11.97
N PRO A 65 -11.13 9.07 12.67
CA PRO A 65 -11.14 10.50 12.37
C PRO A 65 -9.78 11.17 12.59
#